data_AF-A0A368B2V1-F1
#
_entry.id   AF-A0A368B2V1-F1
#
_cell.length_a   1.000
_cell.length_b   1.000
_cell.length_c   1.000
_cell.angle_alpha   90.00
_cell.angle_beta   90.00
_cell.angle_gamma   90.00
#
_symmetry.space_group_name_H-M   'P 1'
#
loop_
_entity.id
_entity.type
_entity.pdbx_description
1 polymer ?
#
loop_
_entity_poly.entity_id
_entity_poly.type
_entity_poly.pdbx_seq_one_letter_code
_entity_poly.pdbx_strand_id
1 'polypeptide(L)'
;MQAVTDERLALFAEMESKYENSDIEYFVSLLNHPDYVVRTRATCILVDFGGEDKIPHIAKVLKNDDNELVRHEAAFSLGQMSYSAAIPPLIDSTLNDPSMFVRHEAAIALGVVGNKEAKETLQKALNDPDKPVVESAVVALSNIEFMETLSKNEKFAKLTGG
;
A
#
# COMPACT_ATOMS: atom_id res chain seq x y z
N MET A 1 -14.14 26.67 3.93
CA MET A 1 -13.78 25.66 2.90
C MET A 1 -15.01 24.83 2.62
N GLN A 2 -15.45 24.76 1.37
CA GLN A 2 -16.58 23.89 0.99
C GLN A 2 -16.04 22.47 0.85
N ALA A 3 -16.66 21.49 1.53
CA ALA A 3 -16.17 20.11 1.53
C ALA A 3 -16.28 19.44 0.15
N VAL A 4 -17.27 19.86 -0.64
CA VAL A 4 -17.55 19.37 -2.00
C VAL A 4 -17.58 20.58 -2.93
N THR A 5 -16.84 20.53 -4.03
CA THR A 5 -16.68 21.64 -4.98
C THR A 5 -17.06 21.18 -6.38
N ASP A 6 -17.70 22.04 -7.17
CA ASP A 6 -18.07 21.75 -8.56
C ASP A 6 -16.85 21.40 -9.43
N GLU A 7 -15.71 22.03 -9.18
CA GLU A 7 -14.43 21.72 -9.86
C GLU A 7 -14.01 20.27 -9.66
N ARG A 8 -14.03 19.78 -8.41
CA ARG A 8 -13.74 18.37 -8.10
C ARG A 8 -14.74 17.42 -8.76
N LEU A 9 -16.03 17.76 -8.77
CA LEU A 9 -17.05 16.92 -9.40
C LEU A 9 -16.85 16.85 -10.92
N ALA A 10 -16.51 17.97 -11.56
CA ALA A 10 -16.17 18.02 -12.98
C ALA A 10 -14.93 17.18 -13.29
N LEU A 11 -13.87 17.29 -12.47
CA LEU A 11 -12.67 16.49 -12.62
C LEU A 11 -12.95 14.99 -12.41
N PHE A 12 -13.83 14.62 -11.49
CA PHE A 12 -14.23 13.22 -11.30
C PHE A 12 -14.97 12.65 -12.50
N ALA A 13 -15.81 13.45 -13.17
CA ALA A 13 -16.44 13.04 -14.43
C ALA A 13 -15.40 12.87 -15.56
N GLU A 14 -14.38 13.72 -15.61
CA GLU A 14 -13.26 13.53 -16.54
C GLU A 14 -12.46 12.26 -16.22
N MET A 15 -12.16 12.02 -14.93
CA MET A 15 -11.49 10.79 -14.48
C MET A 15 -12.27 9.55 -14.89
N GLU A 16 -13.61 9.54 -14.81
CA GLU A 16 -14.43 8.41 -15.27
C GLU A 16 -14.21 8.15 -16.76
N SER A 17 -14.30 9.18 -17.60
CA SER A 17 -14.03 9.04 -19.05
C SER A 17 -12.60 8.58 -19.34
N LYS A 18 -11.61 9.05 -18.58
CA LYS A 18 -10.20 8.62 -18.72
C LYS A 18 -9.96 7.19 -18.27
N TYR A 19 -10.67 6.76 -17.23
CA TYR A 19 -10.64 5.39 -16.73
C TYR A 19 -11.21 4.40 -17.74
N GLU A 20 -12.34 4.72 -18.38
CA GLU A 20 -12.95 3.89 -19.44
C GLU A 20 -12.01 3.66 -20.64
N ASN A 21 -11.10 4.60 -20.89
CA ASN A 21 -10.09 4.52 -21.94
C ASN A 21 -8.75 3.93 -21.46
N SER A 22 -8.65 3.50 -20.21
CA SER A 22 -7.42 3.00 -19.57
C SER A 22 -6.22 3.95 -19.71
N ASP A 23 -6.46 5.27 -19.58
CA ASP A 23 -5.43 6.30 -19.70
C ASP A 23 -4.55 6.35 -18.42
N ILE A 24 -3.67 5.36 -18.26
CA ILE A 24 -2.81 5.20 -17.07
C ILE A 24 -1.94 6.45 -16.83
N GLU A 25 -1.37 7.03 -17.88
CA GLU A 25 -0.50 8.21 -17.80
C GLU A 25 -1.25 9.42 -17.22
N TYR A 26 -2.52 9.59 -17.58
CA TYR A 26 -3.37 10.61 -16.97
C TYR A 26 -3.44 10.42 -15.43
N PHE A 27 -3.71 9.21 -14.94
CA PHE A 27 -3.78 8.96 -13.49
C PHE A 27 -2.42 9.07 -12.79
N VAL A 28 -1.33 8.67 -13.43
CA VAL A 28 0.02 8.89 -12.92
C VAL A 28 0.30 10.39 -12.76
N SER A 29 -0.17 11.23 -13.70
CA SER A 29 -0.03 12.68 -13.59
C SER A 29 -0.79 13.27 -12.39
N LEU A 30 -1.99 12.73 -12.10
CA LEU A 30 -2.84 13.16 -11.00
C LEU A 30 -2.26 12.86 -9.61
N LEU A 31 -1.26 11.99 -9.49
CA LEU A 31 -0.53 11.75 -8.24
C LEU A 31 0.22 12.99 -7.73
N ASN A 32 0.37 14.04 -8.53
CA ASN A 32 0.97 15.32 -8.11
C ASN A 32 -0.05 16.47 -8.07
N HIS A 33 -1.35 16.16 -8.13
CA HIS A 33 -2.41 17.17 -8.13
C HIS A 33 -2.44 17.95 -6.80
N PRO A 34 -2.70 19.28 -6.80
CA PRO A 34 -2.71 20.07 -5.56
C PRO A 34 -3.79 19.64 -4.55
N ASP A 35 -4.94 19.14 -5.04
CA ASP A 35 -5.99 18.58 -4.17
C ASP A 35 -5.65 17.14 -3.75
N TYR A 36 -5.46 16.93 -2.45
CA TYR A 36 -5.17 15.61 -1.87
C TYR A 36 -6.27 14.58 -2.16
N VAL A 37 -7.54 15.00 -2.29
CA VAL A 37 -8.66 14.09 -2.60
C VAL A 37 -8.48 13.49 -4.00
N VAL A 38 -7.97 14.28 -4.95
CA VAL A 38 -7.66 13.83 -6.31
C VAL A 38 -6.50 12.85 -6.29
N ARG A 39 -5.43 13.16 -5.53
CA ARG A 39 -4.28 12.26 -5.37
C ARG A 39 -4.68 10.92 -4.77
N THR A 40 -5.46 10.92 -3.68
CA THR A 40 -6.02 9.70 -3.07
C THR A 40 -6.78 8.88 -4.11
N ARG A 41 -7.71 9.50 -4.85
CA ARG A 41 -8.53 8.79 -5.83
C ARG A 41 -7.69 8.24 -7.00
N ALA A 42 -6.70 8.98 -7.47
CA ALA A 42 -5.79 8.52 -8.50
C ALA A 42 -4.96 7.32 -8.03
N THR A 43 -4.47 7.33 -6.79
CA THR A 43 -3.78 6.19 -6.18
C THR A 43 -4.66 4.93 -6.18
N CYS A 44 -5.92 5.03 -5.75
CA CYS A 44 -6.84 3.89 -5.75
C CYS A 44 -7.11 3.34 -7.17
N ILE A 45 -7.25 4.22 -8.16
CA ILE A 45 -7.54 3.80 -9.55
C ILE A 45 -6.34 3.07 -10.17
N LEU A 46 -5.11 3.48 -9.85
CA LEU A 46 -3.92 2.78 -10.32
C LEU A 46 -3.81 1.35 -9.78
N VAL A 47 -4.39 1.05 -8.61
CA VAL A 47 -4.49 -0.33 -8.08
C VAL A 47 -5.37 -1.18 -8.99
N ASP A 48 -6.51 -0.66 -9.43
CA ASP A 48 -7.47 -1.38 -10.25
C ASP A 48 -6.94 -1.68 -11.66
N PHE A 49 -6.16 -0.76 -12.25
CA PHE A 49 -5.43 -1.07 -13.48
C PHE A 49 -4.38 -2.17 -13.31
N GLY A 50 -3.87 -2.34 -12.09
CA GLY A 50 -2.88 -3.36 -11.75
C GLY A 50 -1.54 -3.21 -12.48
N GLY A 51 -0.69 -4.21 -12.29
CA GLY A 51 0.65 -4.26 -12.87
C GLY A 51 1.74 -3.74 -11.92
N GLU A 52 2.84 -4.50 -11.88
CA GLU A 52 4.00 -4.17 -11.03
C GLU A 52 4.67 -2.86 -11.46
N ASP A 53 4.47 -2.41 -12.70
CA ASP A 53 4.95 -1.13 -13.23
C ASP A 53 4.35 0.10 -12.52
N LYS A 54 3.24 -0.05 -11.78
CA LYS A 54 2.63 1.03 -10.99
C LYS A 54 3.27 1.18 -9.61
N ILE A 55 3.98 0.16 -9.13
CA ILE A 55 4.59 0.15 -7.80
C ILE A 55 5.52 1.36 -7.58
N PRO A 56 6.44 1.72 -8.50
CA PRO A 56 7.30 2.89 -8.30
C PRO A 56 6.53 4.20 -8.15
N HIS A 57 5.40 4.35 -8.84
CA HIS A 57 4.57 5.55 -8.76
C HIS A 57 3.88 5.66 -7.40
N ILE A 58 3.27 4.58 -6.93
CA ILE A 58 2.57 4.55 -5.63
C ILE A 58 3.59 4.61 -4.47
N ALA A 59 4.74 3.95 -4.60
CA ALA A 59 5.84 4.06 -3.64
C ALA A 59 6.37 5.49 -3.51
N LYS A 60 6.41 6.25 -4.60
CA LYS A 60 6.76 7.68 -4.56
C LYS A 60 5.74 8.50 -3.77
N VAL A 61 4.44 8.20 -3.91
CA VAL A 61 3.38 8.83 -3.13
C VAL A 61 3.54 8.51 -1.64
N LEU A 62 3.67 7.22 -1.31
CA LEU A 62 3.91 6.76 0.06
C LEU A 62 5.10 7.46 0.71
N LYS A 63 6.18 7.72 -0.04
CA LYS A 63 7.39 8.34 0.53
C LYS A 63 7.33 9.87 0.65
N ASN A 64 6.69 10.55 -0.31
CA ASN A 64 6.90 11.99 -0.50
C ASN A 64 5.64 12.86 -0.38
N ASP A 65 4.45 12.26 -0.28
CA ASP A 65 3.23 13.06 -0.19
C ASP A 65 3.18 13.84 1.14
N ASP A 66 2.78 15.11 1.07
CA ASP A 66 2.71 15.99 2.23
C ASP A 66 1.54 15.63 3.16
N ASN A 67 0.53 14.95 2.65
CA ASN A 67 -0.67 14.57 3.38
C ASN A 67 -0.58 13.12 3.86
N GLU A 68 -0.66 12.90 5.17
CA GLU A 68 -0.59 11.57 5.77
C GLU A 68 -1.72 10.63 5.33
N LEU A 69 -2.90 11.15 4.99
CA LEU A 69 -4.01 10.33 4.46
C LEU A 69 -3.68 9.77 3.08
N VAL A 70 -2.99 10.56 2.25
CA VAL A 70 -2.58 10.12 0.91
C VAL A 70 -1.44 9.10 1.03
N ARG A 71 -0.48 9.31 1.94
CA ARG A 71 0.57 8.31 2.23
C ARG A 71 -0.02 7.02 2.78
N HIS A 72 -0.99 7.11 3.70
CA HIS A 72 -1.72 5.96 4.22
C HIS A 72 -2.41 5.18 3.08
N GLU A 73 -3.15 5.86 2.22
CA GLU A 73 -3.79 5.23 1.05
C GLU A 73 -2.78 4.54 0.14
N ALA A 74 -1.60 5.14 -0.06
CA ALA A 74 -0.54 4.53 -0.85
C ALA A 74 0.02 3.26 -0.18
N ALA A 75 0.20 3.23 1.14
CA ALA A 75 0.58 2.01 1.86
C ALA A 75 -0.48 0.90 1.70
N PHE A 76 -1.75 1.24 1.91
CA PHE A 76 -2.87 0.32 1.73
C PHE A 76 -2.91 -0.25 0.30
N SER A 77 -2.82 0.63 -0.70
CA SER A 77 -2.80 0.30 -2.12
C SER A 77 -1.66 -0.65 -2.49
N LEU A 78 -0.45 -0.40 -2.00
CA LEU A 78 0.70 -1.30 -2.20
C LEU A 78 0.47 -2.69 -1.58
N GLY A 79 -0.17 -2.74 -0.40
CA GLY A 79 -0.59 -4.00 0.21
C GLY A 79 -1.59 -4.76 -0.65
N GLN A 80 -2.64 -4.09 -1.15
CA GLN A 80 -3.65 -4.69 -2.02
C GLN A 80 -3.05 -5.26 -3.31
N MET A 81 -2.10 -4.56 -3.92
CA MET A 81 -1.44 -5.01 -5.15
C MET A 81 -0.59 -6.27 -4.94
N SER A 82 -0.13 -6.55 -3.72
CA SER A 82 0.57 -7.78 -3.33
C SER A 82 1.83 -8.13 -4.15
N TYR A 83 2.46 -7.15 -4.80
CA TYR A 83 3.73 -7.35 -5.50
C TYR A 83 4.92 -7.26 -4.53
N SER A 84 5.91 -8.14 -4.70
CA SER A 84 7.15 -8.12 -3.90
C SER A 84 7.93 -6.80 -4.04
N ALA A 85 7.82 -6.10 -5.18
CA ALA A 85 8.43 -4.78 -5.36
C ALA A 85 7.90 -3.72 -4.37
N ALA A 86 6.75 -3.94 -3.73
CA ALA A 86 6.21 -3.06 -2.69
C ALA A 86 6.94 -3.20 -1.35
N ILE A 87 7.70 -4.28 -1.12
CA ILE A 87 8.29 -4.57 0.20
C ILE A 87 9.28 -3.48 0.62
N PRO A 88 10.27 -3.05 -0.20
CA PRO A 88 11.21 -2.02 0.22
C PRO A 88 10.57 -0.68 0.66
N PRO A 89 9.63 -0.06 -0.09
CA PRO A 89 8.99 1.19 0.35
C PRO A 89 8.08 0.99 1.56
N LEU A 90 7.42 -0.17 1.69
CA LEU A 90 6.63 -0.49 2.89
C LEU A 90 7.53 -0.65 4.13
N ILE A 91 8.70 -1.30 4.00
CA ILE A 91 9.69 -1.41 5.08
C ILE A 91 10.16 -0.03 5.55
N ASP A 92 10.51 0.85 4.62
CA ASP A 92 10.94 2.22 4.93
C ASP A 92 9.84 2.94 5.72
N SER A 93 8.59 2.85 5.25
CA SER A 93 7.46 3.57 5.84
C SER A 93 7.08 3.03 7.22
N THR A 94 7.10 1.72 7.43
CA THR A 94 6.85 1.11 8.75
C THR A 94 7.83 1.60 9.82
N LEU A 95 9.08 1.90 9.45
CA LEU A 95 10.11 2.32 10.41
C LEU A 95 10.23 3.83 10.55
N ASN A 96 9.98 4.57 9.46
CA ASN A 96 10.44 5.95 9.34
C ASN A 96 9.32 6.96 9.05
N ASP A 97 8.09 6.56 8.73
CA ASP A 97 7.03 7.56 8.48
C ASP A 97 6.71 8.34 9.78
N PRO A 98 6.65 9.68 9.72
CA PRO A 98 6.35 10.49 10.90
C PRO A 98 4.94 10.24 11.46
N SER A 99 4.00 9.79 10.62
CA SER A 99 2.63 9.51 11.03
C SER A 99 2.47 8.08 11.50
N MET A 100 1.98 7.93 12.73
CA MET A 100 1.58 6.62 13.28
C MET A 100 0.58 5.88 12.39
N PHE A 101 -0.32 6.63 11.71
CA PHE A 101 -1.33 6.06 10.82
C PHE A 101 -0.70 5.38 9.62
N VAL A 102 0.31 6.02 9.02
CA VAL A 102 1.02 5.46 7.87
C VAL A 102 1.89 4.27 8.29
N ARG A 103 2.60 4.36 9.43
CA ARG A 103 3.40 3.23 9.94
C ARG A 103 2.56 1.99 10.21
N HIS A 104 1.39 2.19 10.82
CA HIS A 104 0.40 1.15 11.10
C HIS A 104 -0.07 0.46 9.81
N GLU A 105 -0.48 1.23 8.81
CA GLU A 105 -0.98 0.70 7.54
C GLU A 105 0.14 0.01 6.75
N ALA A 106 1.34 0.59 6.72
CA ALA A 106 2.50 -0.05 6.09
C ALA A 106 2.84 -1.41 6.73
N ALA A 107 2.72 -1.53 8.06
CA ALA A 107 2.91 -2.81 8.75
C ALA A 107 1.84 -3.84 8.36
N ILE A 108 0.58 -3.44 8.22
CA ILE A 108 -0.51 -4.31 7.71
C ILE A 108 -0.18 -4.76 6.29
N ALA A 109 0.16 -3.82 5.41
CA ALA A 109 0.48 -4.09 4.01
C ALA A 109 1.64 -5.11 3.87
N LEU A 110 2.69 -5.02 4.69
CA LEU A 110 3.76 -6.02 4.74
C LEU A 110 3.23 -7.43 5.10
N GLY A 111 2.30 -7.51 6.04
CA GLY A 111 1.63 -8.76 6.40
C GLY A 111 0.75 -9.34 5.30
N VAL A 112 0.09 -8.48 4.51
CA VAL A 112 -0.74 -8.85 3.35
C VAL A 112 0.11 -9.37 2.20
N VAL A 113 1.22 -8.69 1.89
CA VAL A 113 2.19 -9.16 0.87
C VAL A 113 2.79 -10.51 1.29
N GLY A 114 2.94 -10.74 2.60
CA GLY A 114 3.20 -12.09 3.14
C GLY A 114 4.62 -12.60 2.94
N ASN A 115 5.58 -11.72 2.63
CA ASN A 115 6.96 -12.11 2.36
C ASN A 115 7.82 -12.09 3.65
N LYS A 116 8.60 -13.15 3.84
CA LYS A 116 9.55 -13.31 4.97
C LYS A 116 10.57 -12.17 5.11
N GLU A 117 10.90 -11.46 4.03
CA GLU A 117 11.79 -10.30 4.04
C GLU A 117 11.29 -9.19 4.98
N ALA A 118 9.98 -9.11 5.21
CA ALA A 118 9.38 -8.16 6.13
C ALA A 118 9.54 -8.51 7.62
N LYS A 119 9.90 -9.76 7.97
CA LYS A 119 9.89 -10.24 9.37
C LYS A 119 10.76 -9.40 10.30
N GLU A 120 11.99 -9.07 9.87
CA GLU A 120 12.90 -8.29 10.71
C GLU A 120 12.33 -6.88 10.99
N THR A 121 11.77 -6.24 9.97
CA THR A 121 11.14 -4.92 10.10
C THR A 121 9.93 -4.97 11.04
N LEU A 122 9.06 -5.97 10.89
CA LEU A 122 7.90 -6.14 11.76
C LEU A 122 8.30 -6.45 13.21
N GLN A 123 9.38 -7.19 13.44
CA GLN A 123 9.93 -7.41 14.78
C GLN A 123 10.43 -6.10 15.42
N LYS A 124 11.03 -5.19 14.63
CA LYS A 124 11.39 -3.85 15.11
C LYS A 124 10.15 -3.04 15.47
N ALA A 125 9.10 -3.10 14.65
CA ALA A 125 7.82 -2.41 14.85
C ALA A 125 7.07 -2.84 16.13
N LEU A 126 7.40 -3.99 16.73
CA LEU A 126 6.89 -4.37 18.06
C LEU A 126 7.34 -3.44 19.18
N ASN A 127 8.35 -2.61 18.94
CA ASN A 127 8.85 -1.60 19.88
C ASN A 127 8.44 -0.17 19.48
N ASP A 128 7.52 -0.02 18.53
CA ASP A 128 6.99 1.30 18.15
C ASP A 128 6.29 1.95 19.36
N PRO A 129 6.46 3.27 19.59
CA PRO A 129 5.78 3.96 20.69
C PRO A 129 4.25 3.92 20.58
N ASP A 130 3.73 3.76 19.37
CA ASP A 130 2.30 3.80 19.09
C ASP A 130 1.71 2.39 19.04
N LYS A 131 0.81 2.12 20.00
CA LYS A 131 0.13 0.82 20.15
C LYS A 131 -0.52 0.29 18.85
N PRO A 132 -1.18 1.10 17.99
CA PRO A 132 -1.73 0.60 16.73
C PRO A 132 -0.69 0.00 15.77
N VAL A 133 0.56 0.50 15.79
CA VAL A 133 1.65 -0.04 14.97
C VAL A 133 2.10 -1.39 15.52
N VAL A 134 2.24 -1.50 16.84
CA VAL A 134 2.58 -2.75 17.53
C VAL A 134 1.53 -3.84 17.25
N GLU A 135 0.24 -3.50 17.34
CA GLU A 135 -0.86 -4.44 17.07
C GLU A 135 -0.85 -4.91 15.60
N SER A 136 -0.62 -4.01 14.65
CA SER A 136 -0.45 -4.38 13.24
C SER A 136 0.76 -5.29 13.00
N ALA A 137 1.88 -5.01 13.66
CA ALA A 137 3.07 -5.84 13.55
C ALA A 137 2.82 -7.27 14.06
N VAL A 138 2.08 -7.42 15.17
CA VAL A 138 1.66 -8.74 15.69
C VAL A 138 0.79 -9.49 14.67
N VAL A 139 -0.21 -8.82 14.08
CA VAL A 139 -1.07 -9.42 13.05
C VAL A 139 -0.26 -9.84 11.83
N ALA A 140 0.59 -8.94 11.32
CA ALA A 140 1.40 -9.19 10.13
C ALA A 140 2.40 -10.34 10.33
N LEU A 141 3.09 -10.40 11.48
CA LEU A 141 3.98 -11.50 11.82
C LEU A 141 3.23 -12.83 11.89
N SER A 142 2.04 -12.84 12.50
CA SER A 142 1.19 -14.03 12.58
C SER A 142 0.78 -14.54 11.19
N ASN A 143 0.41 -13.63 10.30
CA ASN A 143 0.05 -13.96 8.91
C ASN A 143 1.23 -14.56 8.14
N ILE A 144 2.41 -13.92 8.20
CA ILE A 144 3.60 -14.42 7.52
C ILE A 144 4.00 -15.81 8.04
N GLU A 145 3.97 -16.00 9.37
CA GLU A 145 4.29 -17.31 9.96
C GLU A 145 3.30 -18.39 9.48
N PHE A 146 2.00 -18.08 9.46
CA PHE A 146 0.99 -19.00 8.94
C PHE A 146 1.22 -19.34 7.45
N MET A 147 1.49 -18.34 6.60
CA MET A 147 1.80 -18.55 5.18
C MET A 147 3.03 -19.46 4.98
N GLU A 148 4.06 -19.32 5.81
CA GLU A 148 5.22 -20.23 5.77
C GLU A 148 4.83 -21.68 6.09
N THR A 149 3.90 -21.92 7.02
CA THR A 149 3.41 -23.29 7.29
C THR A 149 2.69 -23.91 6.09
N LEU A 150 1.88 -23.13 5.37
CA LEU A 150 1.21 -23.58 4.15
C LEU A 150 2.21 -23.93 3.05
N SER A 151 3.23 -23.09 2.86
CA SER A 151 4.28 -23.33 1.85
C SER A 151 5.08 -24.62 2.12
N LYS A 152 5.34 -24.94 3.40
CA LYS A 152 5.98 -26.20 3.80
C LYS A 152 5.08 -27.39 3.48
N ASN A 153 3.78 -27.28 3.71
CA ASN A 153 2.82 -28.33 3.39
C ASN A 153 2.73 -28.58 1.89
N GLU A 154 2.71 -27.53 1.05
CA GLU A 154 2.76 -27.70 -0.41
C GLU A 154 4.06 -28.34 -0.88
N LYS A 155 5.19 -27.90 -0.32
CA LYS A 155 6.51 -28.48 -0.64
C LYS A 155 6.59 -29.94 -0.21
N PHE A 156 6.05 -30.27 0.97
CA PHE A 156 5.95 -31.64 1.46
C PHE A 156 5.05 -32.49 0.57
N ALA A 157 3.85 -32.02 0.22
CA ALA A 157 2.93 -32.71 -0.68
C ALA A 157 3.59 -32.99 -2.05
N LYS A 158 4.35 -32.04 -2.60
CA LYS A 158 5.15 -32.23 -3.82
C LYS A 158 6.25 -33.29 -3.66
N LEU A 159 6.87 -33.40 -2.49
CA LEU A 159 7.91 -34.39 -2.20
C LEU A 159 7.36 -35.80 -1.96
N THR A 160 6.13 -35.92 -1.44
CA THR A 160 5.49 -37.21 -1.15
C THR A 160 4.57 -37.69 -2.28
N GLY A 161 4.53 -36.98 -3.41
CA GLY A 161 3.84 -37.42 -4.63
C GLY A 161 2.40 -36.98 -4.80
N GLY A 162 1.85 -36.13 -3.91
CA GLY A 162 0.46 -35.66 -3.96
C GLY A 162 -0.56 -36.69 -3.50
#